data_AF-A0A392PYP9-F1
#
_entry.id   AF-A0A392PYP9-F1
#
_cell.length_a   1.000
_cell.length_b   1.000
_cell.length_c   1.000
_cell.angle_alpha   90.00
_cell.angle_beta   90.00
_cell.angle_gamma   90.00
#
_symmetry.space_group_name_H-M   'P 1'
#
loop_
_entity.id
_entity.type
_entity.pdbx_description
1 polymer ?
#
loop_
_entity_poly.entity_id
_entity_poly.type
_entity_poly.pdbx_seq_one_letter_code
_entity_poly.pdbx_strand_id
1 'polypeptide(L)' 'MINGAAHLKALEVAKEAGCLLSYDPNLRLPLWPSADEARKQILSIWEKADLIKVSDNELEFLTGS' A
#
# COMPACT_ATOMS: atom_id res chain seq x y z
N MET A 1 3.13 -6.96 6.46
CA MET A 1 4.47 -6.51 6.01
C MET A 1 4.45 -6.35 4.50
N ILE A 2 4.30 -5.13 4.00
CA ILE A 2 4.22 -4.85 2.55
C ILE A 2 5.63 -4.70 1.95
N ASN A 3 6.65 -4.48 2.79
CA ASN A 3 8.05 -4.23 2.41
C ASN A 3 8.96 -5.47 2.44
N GLY A 4 8.41 -6.69 2.38
CA GLY A 4 9.23 -7.91 2.36
C GLY A 4 10.02 -8.02 1.04
N ALA A 5 11.26 -8.54 1.10
CA ALA A 5 12.12 -8.68 -0.09
C ALA A 5 11.45 -9.40 -1.27
N ALA A 6 10.61 -10.41 -0.99
CA ALA A 6 9.83 -11.10 -2.00
C ALA A 6 8.78 -10.20 -2.68
N HIS A 7 8.10 -9.33 -1.93
CA HIS A 7 7.11 -8.39 -2.47
C HIS A 7 7.78 -7.34 -3.35
N LEU A 8 8.91 -6.79 -2.89
CA LEU A 8 9.69 -5.82 -3.68
C LEU A 8 10.17 -6.45 -4.98
N LYS A 9 10.68 -7.70 -4.94
CA LYS A 9 11.14 -8.38 -6.15
C LYS A 9 9.99 -8.67 -7.11
N ALA A 10 8.82 -9.05 -6.60
CA ALA A 10 7.64 -9.27 -7.42
C ALA A 10 7.19 -7.99 -8.14
N LEU A 11 7.21 -6.84 -7.44
CA LEU A 11 6.89 -5.53 -8.03
C LEU A 11 7.87 -5.15 -9.15
N GLU A 12 9.17 -5.38 -8.95
CA GLU A 12 10.19 -5.14 -9.98
C GLU A 12 9.93 -5.98 -11.24
N VAL A 13 9.77 -7.30 -11.08
CA VAL A 13 9.56 -8.21 -12.21
C VAL A 13 8.26 -7.88 -12.96
N ALA A 14 7.18 -7.57 -12.25
CA ALA A 14 5.93 -7.17 -12.86
C ALA A 14 6.07 -5.86 -13.64
N LYS A 15 6.79 -4.87 -13.09
CA LYS A 15 7.07 -3.60 -13.77
C LYS A 15 7.92 -3.79 -15.03
N GLU A 16 8.97 -4.60 -14.95
CA GLU A 16 9.84 -4.93 -16.10
C GLU A 16 9.07 -5.66 -17.22
N ALA A 17 8.06 -6.45 -16.86
CA ALA A 17 7.17 -7.12 -17.80
C ALA A 17 6.10 -6.19 -18.41
N GLY A 18 6.05 -4.91 -18.01
CA GLY A 18 5.04 -3.96 -18.47
C GLY A 18 3.64 -4.19 -17.90
N CYS A 19 3.53 -4.92 -16.78
CA CYS A 19 2.27 -5.11 -16.08
C CYS A 19 1.81 -3.83 -15.39
N LEU A 20 0.49 -3.63 -15.34
CA LEU A 20 -0.12 -2.62 -14.47
C LEU A 20 -0.02 -3.07 -13.01
N LEU A 21 0.47 -2.18 -12.14
CA LEU A 21 0.59 -2.43 -10.71
C LEU A 21 -0.60 -1.82 -9.97
N SER A 22 -1.47 -2.66 -9.44
CA SER A 22 -2.59 -2.22 -8.58
C SER A 22 -2.31 -2.48 -7.10
N TYR A 23 -2.74 -1.57 -6.24
CA TYR A 23 -2.62 -1.67 -4.79
C TYR A 23 -3.96 -1.44 -4.08
N ASP A 24 -4.21 -2.24 -3.04
CA ASP A 24 -5.36 -2.13 -2.13
C ASP A 24 -4.79 -2.08 -0.69
N PRO A 25 -4.88 -0.94 0.01
CA PRO A 25 -4.40 -0.81 1.39
C PRO A 25 -5.05 -1.77 2.38
N ASN A 26 -6.32 -2.12 2.13
CA ASN A 26 -7.17 -3.00 2.93
C ASN A 26 -6.95 -2.83 4.45
N LEU A 27 -7.15 -1.61 4.97
CA LEU A 27 -6.80 -1.24 6.34
C LEU A 27 -7.53 -2.12 7.37
N ARG A 28 -6.78 -2.65 8.35
CA ARG A 28 -7.29 -3.40 9.51
C ARG A 28 -6.53 -2.97 10.76
N LEU A 29 -6.94 -1.85 11.36
CA LEU A 29 -6.26 -1.22 12.50
C LEU A 29 -5.87 -2.19 13.64
N PRO A 30 -6.69 -3.18 14.04
CA PRO A 30 -6.31 -4.13 15.10
C PRO A 30 -5.08 -5.00 14.82
N LEU A 31 -4.62 -5.07 13.56
CA LEU A 31 -3.42 -5.83 13.17
C LEU A 31 -2.12 -5.02 13.24
N TRP A 32 -2.21 -3.73 13.58
CA TRP A 32 -1.07 -2.83 13.60
C TRP A 32 -0.69 -2.42 15.03
N PRO A 33 0.60 -2.20 15.31
CA PRO A 33 1.05 -1.70 16.62
C PRO A 33 0.45 -0.33 16.97
N SER A 34 0.18 0.50 15.97
CA SER A 34 -0.50 1.80 16.11
C SER A 34 -1.12 2.23 14.76
N ALA A 35 -2.04 3.20 14.83
CA ALA A 35 -2.59 3.86 13.65
C ALA A 35 -1.51 4.56 12.82
N ASP A 36 -0.56 5.24 13.47
CA ASP A 36 0.56 5.91 12.79
C ASP A 36 1.44 4.93 12.02
N GLU A 37 1.74 3.77 12.61
CA GLU A 37 2.53 2.74 11.94
C GLU A 37 1.78 2.14 10.75
N ALA A 38 0.46 1.92 10.89
CA ALA A 38 -0.40 1.50 9.79
C ALA A 38 -0.35 2.51 8.63
N ARG A 39 -0.56 3.80 8.92
CA ARG A 39 -0.55 4.87 7.93
C ARG A 39 0.80 4.97 7.23
N LYS A 40 1.91 4.99 8.00
CA LYS A 40 3.27 5.06 7.46
C LYS A 40 3.58 3.90 6.52
N GLN A 41 3.24 2.68 6.93
CA GLN A 41 3.55 1.48 6.14
C GLN A 41 2.67 1.38 4.89
N ILE A 42 1.38 1.73 4.99
CA ILE A 42 0.48 1.78 3.83
C ILE A 42 0.96 2.79 2.79
N LEU A 43 1.34 4.00 3.23
CA LEU A 43 1.82 5.05 2.34
C LEU A 43 3.21 4.76 1.74
N SER A 44 4.01 3.89 2.36
CA SER A 44 5.36 3.56 1.88
C SER A 44 5.40 2.93 0.49
N ILE A 45 4.28 2.35 0.02
CA ILE A 45 4.18 1.76 -1.32
C ILE A 45 3.27 2.54 -2.26
N TRP A 46 2.71 3.67 -1.80
CA TRP A 46 1.72 4.46 -2.54
C TRP A 46 2.24 4.86 -3.92
N GLU A 47 3.49 5.33 -3.99
CA GLU A 47 4.14 5.75 -5.24
C GLU A 47 4.63 4.59 -6.14
N LYS A 48 4.47 3.34 -5.69
CA LYS A 48 4.91 2.15 -6.45
C LYS A 48 3.77 1.53 -7.27
N ALA A 49 2.53 1.98 -7.07
CA ALA A 49 1.36 1.48 -7.78
C ALA A 49 0.88 2.48 -8.83
N ASP A 50 0.40 1.96 -9.96
CA ASP A 50 -0.23 2.74 -11.02
C ASP A 50 -1.71 3.03 -10.71
N LEU A 51 -2.36 2.10 -9.99
CA LEU A 51 -3.76 2.20 -9.58
C LEU A 51 -3.91 1.84 -8.11
N ILE A 52 -4.60 2.69 -7.36
CA ILE A 52 -4.88 2.45 -5.93
C ILE A 52 -6.39 2.35 -5.75
N LYS A 53 -6.85 1.24 -5.18
CA LYS A 53 -8.24 1.03 -4.82
C LYS A 53 -8.39 1.34 -3.33
N VAL A 54 -9.04 2.44 -3.03
CA VAL A 54 -9.19 2.97 -1.67
C VAL A 54 -10.65 3.35 -1.42
N SER A 55 -11.17 3.09 -0.22
CA SER A 55 -12.48 3.57 0.21
C SER A 55 -12.40 4.98 0.81
N ASP A 56 -13.53 5.69 0.90
CA ASP A 56 -13.55 7.05 1.47
C ASP A 56 -12.98 7.11 2.90
N ASN A 57 -13.34 6.15 3.75
CA ASN A 57 -12.82 6.06 5.13
C ASN A 57 -11.31 5.83 5.17
N GLU A 58 -10.77 5.04 4.24
CA GLU A 58 -9.32 4.81 4.14
C GLU A 58 -8.62 6.05 3.61
N LEU A 59 -9.23 6.77 2.66
CA LEU A 59 -8.68 8.01 2.14
C LEU A 59 -8.60 9.08 3.24
N GLU A 60 -9.67 9.25 4.01
CA GLU A 60 -9.72 10.16 5.17
C GLU A 60 -8.64 9.80 6.19
N PHE A 61 -8.53 8.51 6.55
CA PHE A 61 -7.51 8.02 7.47
C PHE A 61 -6.07 8.30 6.98
N LEU A 62 -5.82 8.11 5.69
CA LEU A 62 -4.48 8.23 5.11
C LEU A 62 -4.08 9.68 4.81
N THR A 63 -5.03 10.54 4.46
CA THR A 63 -4.76 11.90 3.97
C THR A 63 -5.20 13.01 4.93
N GLY A 64 -6.10 12.71 5.88
CA GLY A 64 -6.67 13.69 6.80
C GLY A 64 -7.72 14.60 6.17
N SER A 65 -8.25 14.24 4.99
CA SER A 65 -9.22 15.01 4.21
C SER A 65 -10.23 14.12 3.52
#